data_AF-V8NQH4-F1
#
_entry.id   AF-V8NQH4-F1
#
_cell.length_a   1.000
_cell.length_b   1.000
_cell.length_c   1.000
_cell.angle_alpha   90.00
_cell.angle_beta   90.00
_cell.angle_gamma   90.00
#
_symmetry.space_group_name_H-M   'P 1'
#
loop_
_entity.id
_entity.type
_entity.pdbx_description
1 polymer ?
#
loop_
_entity_poly.entity_id
_entity_poly.type
_entity_poly.pdbx_seq_one_letter_code
_entity_poly.pdbx_strand_id
1 'polypeptide(L)'
;MKREVIDTKSYGGQCRKVKIENEFNTEFYNSTWSYMKETENRDTGNNYYQYTQKAKGHSESNYLMVIENSVEVAQFLNNQPTFLNLAEPFWRELSRLPSFYEYNAYHRLIELYGTHFLHSGSLGGYYKAIFHISKNNANSRGYGITDMHKCRTSGYNYIIVRKTKVECETLDELVKQSSGVSNNQIKADPYVEGGDAGTVAGLAFIDVNNPAANTERYSRWAHTVSLHPTVIKKKLAPLYELVKEVPCASVKKLHLKKAIEEYLTENDPCKCKPCQNGGQPAVEGTQCMCFCKPYTFGAACELGTLVQDQPASVDLVPYLGGLTIEPHCFDTSGTVRESCPSPPPLENGYVEDADSFYPVGKSIHYACNTGYVTVGNPVATCAEGLKWTIGAIICQKTACLLPRFEGGLRGNPVKASYQIGEKIQLSCPNDMQLVGSSLLLCEPSLKWSPDFAEIHCRKQVAPPVTHPTVIQCQPWERVFETHCVCKLPNECSSSLDVCATDPKTQRSMWLTICKLHALECRGRQYLLASEENCRARTLSERSCESCELWENCDESTNTCICRETGQCSETGTSICVSVDGSPEPQTMTECEAGIFRCNGDNVRVISIRPCFMQQIPQISQ
;
A
#
# COMPACT_ATOMS: atom_id res chain seq x y z
N MET A 1 -24.24 2.89 -17.12
CA MET A 1 -23.86 4.01 -16.22
C MET A 1 -22.88 3.49 -15.18
N LYS A 2 -21.81 4.24 -14.89
CA LYS A 2 -20.85 3.90 -13.83
C LYS A 2 -21.42 4.27 -12.45
N ARG A 3 -20.96 3.58 -11.40
CA ARG A 3 -21.45 3.77 -10.03
C ARG A 3 -20.85 5.01 -9.37
N GLU A 4 -21.51 5.48 -8.31
CA GLU A 4 -21.03 6.59 -7.48
C GLU A 4 -19.71 6.23 -6.76
N VAL A 5 -18.77 7.17 -6.79
CA VAL A 5 -17.40 7.00 -6.27
C VAL A 5 -17.11 7.96 -5.11
N ILE A 6 -17.62 9.19 -5.18
CA ILE A 6 -17.45 10.23 -4.17
C ILE A 6 -18.79 10.39 -3.46
N ASP A 7 -18.77 10.36 -2.13
CA ASP A 7 -19.95 10.68 -1.33
C ASP A 7 -20.13 12.20 -1.25
N THR A 8 -20.94 12.74 -2.15
CA THR A 8 -21.27 14.16 -2.17
C THR A 8 -22.35 14.57 -1.16
N LYS A 9 -22.92 13.61 -0.40
CA LYS A 9 -23.89 13.90 0.68
C LYS A 9 -23.20 14.31 1.98
N SER A 10 -21.90 14.05 2.09
CA SER A 10 -21.06 14.56 3.16
C SER A 10 -20.76 16.05 2.94
N TYR A 11 -20.89 16.86 3.99
CA TYR A 11 -20.97 18.35 3.97
C TYR A 11 -19.69 19.11 3.54
N GLY A 12 -18.85 18.56 2.66
CA GLY A 12 -17.53 19.11 2.29
C GLY A 12 -17.43 19.86 0.95
N GLY A 13 -18.48 19.87 0.12
CA GLY A 13 -18.46 20.51 -1.19
C GLY A 13 -18.81 22.01 -1.15
N GLN A 14 -17.98 22.87 -1.76
CA GLN A 14 -18.35 24.26 -2.01
C GLN A 14 -19.18 24.36 -3.29
N CYS A 15 -20.50 24.38 -3.14
CA CYS A 15 -21.42 24.67 -4.25
C CYS A 15 -21.60 26.18 -4.40
N ARG A 16 -21.20 26.74 -5.54
CA ARG A 16 -21.49 28.14 -5.87
C ARG A 16 -22.78 28.20 -6.67
N LYS A 17 -23.77 28.93 -6.17
CA LYS A 17 -24.99 29.25 -6.93
C LYS A 17 -24.60 30.22 -8.04
N VAL A 18 -24.85 29.83 -9.28
CA VAL A 18 -24.55 30.67 -10.45
C VAL A 18 -25.81 31.44 -10.81
N LYS A 19 -25.64 32.65 -11.33
CA LYS A 19 -26.75 33.38 -11.94
C LYS A 19 -27.12 32.62 -13.22
N ILE A 20 -28.40 32.31 -13.41
CA ILE A 20 -28.86 31.64 -14.62
C ILE A 20 -28.64 32.61 -15.79
N GLU A 21 -27.61 32.35 -16.58
CA GLU A 21 -27.35 33.06 -17.83
C GLU A 21 -28.02 32.29 -18.96
N ASN A 22 -29.08 32.87 -19.52
CA ASN A 22 -29.85 32.27 -20.60
C ASN A 22 -29.46 32.92 -21.92
N GLU A 23 -28.20 32.73 -22.31
CA GLU A 23 -27.66 33.24 -23.56
C GLU A 23 -27.69 32.14 -24.62
N PHE A 24 -28.42 32.40 -25.70
CA PHE A 24 -28.45 31.49 -26.84
C PHE A 24 -27.31 31.84 -27.79
N ASN A 25 -26.50 30.84 -28.12
CA ASN A 25 -25.49 30.96 -29.17
C ASN A 25 -26.03 30.35 -30.47
N THR A 26 -25.83 31.04 -31.58
CA THR A 26 -26.26 30.58 -32.91
C THR A 26 -25.05 30.55 -33.83
N GLU A 27 -24.76 29.38 -34.40
CA GLU A 27 -23.62 29.17 -35.29
C GLU A 27 -24.06 28.60 -36.63
N PHE A 28 -23.33 28.97 -37.69
CA PHE A 28 -23.60 28.52 -39.04
C PHE A 28 -22.39 27.75 -39.57
N TYR A 29 -22.63 26.57 -40.10
CA TYR A 29 -21.62 25.72 -40.73
C TYR A 29 -22.03 25.43 -42.17
N ASN A 30 -21.05 25.18 -43.04
CA ASN A 30 -21.31 24.64 -44.37
C ASN A 30 -21.23 23.10 -44.29
N SER A 31 -22.04 22.42 -45.08
CA SER A 31 -22.16 20.97 -45.11
C SER A 31 -22.45 20.58 -46.55
N THR A 32 -21.61 19.77 -47.16
CA THR A 32 -21.77 19.38 -48.57
C THR A 32 -21.81 17.87 -48.64
N TRP A 33 -22.86 17.26 -49.18
CA TRP A 33 -22.85 15.81 -49.39
C TRP A 33 -23.20 15.46 -50.83
N SER A 34 -22.66 14.34 -51.31
CA SER A 34 -22.99 13.79 -52.62
C SER A 34 -23.07 12.27 -52.55
N TYR A 35 -24.14 11.71 -53.11
CA TYR A 35 -24.36 10.28 -53.25
C TYR A 35 -24.74 9.93 -54.69
N MET A 36 -24.34 8.75 -55.14
CA MET A 36 -24.67 8.25 -56.47
C MET A 36 -25.67 7.11 -56.30
N LYS A 37 -26.89 7.28 -56.82
CA LYS A 37 -27.92 6.24 -56.80
C LYS A 37 -27.93 5.53 -58.14
N GLU A 38 -27.52 4.28 -58.15
CA GLU A 38 -27.59 3.42 -59.32
C GLU A 38 -28.93 2.67 -59.31
N THR A 39 -29.74 2.87 -60.34
CA THR A 39 -31.02 2.17 -60.51
C THR A 39 -30.91 1.23 -61.69
N GLU A 40 -31.15 -0.05 -61.44
CA GLU A 40 -31.22 -1.10 -62.46
C GLU A 40 -32.71 -1.44 -62.68
N ASN A 41 -33.24 -1.09 -63.85
CA ASN A 41 -34.58 -1.53 -64.26
C ASN A 41 -34.44 -2.72 -65.20
N ARG A 42 -35.16 -3.80 -64.89
CA ARG A 42 -35.21 -5.03 -65.68
C ARG A 42 -36.61 -5.22 -66.24
N ASP A 43 -36.81 -4.84 -67.50
CA ASP A 43 -38.06 -5.10 -68.22
C ASP A 43 -37.98 -6.46 -68.92
N THR A 44 -38.95 -7.34 -68.67
CA THR A 44 -39.06 -8.64 -69.33
C THR A 44 -40.08 -8.58 -70.47
N GLY A 45 -39.58 -8.47 -71.70
CA GLY A 45 -40.32 -8.73 -72.94
C GLY A 45 -39.68 -9.90 -73.70
N ASN A 46 -40.50 -10.76 -74.30
CA ASN A 46 -40.06 -12.01 -74.93
C ASN A 46 -38.89 -11.82 -75.91
N ASN A 47 -37.76 -12.43 -75.55
CA ASN A 47 -36.54 -12.68 -76.33
C ASN A 47 -35.52 -11.56 -76.59
N TYR A 48 -35.46 -10.51 -75.76
CA TYR A 48 -34.23 -9.70 -75.68
C TYR A 48 -34.02 -9.07 -74.30
N TYR A 49 -32.88 -9.33 -73.67
CA TYR A 49 -32.50 -8.71 -72.39
C TYR A 49 -31.85 -7.35 -72.66
N GLN A 50 -32.51 -6.26 -72.26
CA GLN A 50 -31.92 -4.92 -72.34
C GLN A 50 -31.66 -4.40 -70.92
N TYR A 51 -30.37 -4.28 -70.58
CA TYR A 51 -29.91 -3.76 -69.29
C TYR A 51 -29.79 -2.24 -69.39
N THR A 52 -30.47 -1.50 -68.52
CA THR A 52 -30.33 -0.05 -68.43
C THR A 52 -29.85 0.31 -67.03
N GLN A 53 -28.55 0.62 -66.90
CA GLN A 53 -27.98 1.20 -65.67
C GLN A 53 -28.16 2.71 -65.73
N LYS A 54 -28.94 3.28 -64.80
CA LYS A 54 -29.05 4.73 -64.62
C LYS A 54 -28.37 5.10 -63.31
N ALA A 55 -27.18 5.69 -63.38
CA ALA A 55 -26.53 6.30 -62.24
C ALA A 55 -26.96 7.77 -62.13
N LYS A 56 -27.63 8.12 -61.03
CA LYS A 56 -28.09 9.50 -60.76
C LYS A 56 -27.31 10.04 -59.56
N GLY A 57 -26.45 11.01 -59.80
CA GLY A 57 -25.75 11.75 -58.75
C GLY A 57 -26.73 12.70 -58.04
N HIS A 58 -26.88 12.55 -56.74
CA HIS A 58 -27.56 13.46 -55.84
C HIS A 58 -26.51 14.15 -54.98
N SER A 59 -26.23 15.42 -55.26
CA SER A 59 -25.45 16.26 -54.36
C SER A 59 -26.37 17.24 -53.66
N GLU A 60 -26.60 17.09 -52.36
CA GLU A 60 -27.23 18.14 -51.58
C GLU A 60 -26.18 18.82 -50.71
N SER A 61 -26.11 20.12 -50.87
CA SER A 61 -25.32 20.99 -50.02
C SER A 61 -26.26 21.75 -49.11
N ASN A 62 -25.95 21.79 -47.82
CA ASN A 62 -26.73 22.40 -46.77
C ASN A 62 -25.86 23.37 -45.94
N TYR A 63 -26.42 24.49 -45.53
CA TYR A 63 -25.95 25.23 -44.38
C TYR A 63 -26.56 24.63 -43.11
N LEU A 64 -25.75 24.37 -42.08
CA LEU A 64 -26.21 23.94 -40.77
C LEU A 64 -26.36 25.17 -39.90
N MET A 65 -27.56 25.36 -39.32
CA MET A 65 -27.78 26.34 -38.27
C MET A 65 -27.86 25.60 -36.94
N VAL A 66 -26.94 25.90 -36.04
CA VAL A 66 -26.88 25.30 -34.70
C VAL A 66 -27.27 26.34 -33.69
N ILE A 67 -28.34 26.08 -32.94
CA ILE A 67 -28.73 26.86 -31.77
C ILE A 67 -28.33 26.06 -30.54
N GLU A 68 -27.54 26.66 -29.65
CA GLU A 68 -27.17 26.04 -28.40
C GLU A 68 -27.40 26.98 -27.21
N ASN A 69 -27.71 26.39 -26.06
CA ASN A 69 -27.79 27.07 -24.78
C ASN A 69 -27.39 26.12 -23.65
N SER A 70 -26.72 26.66 -22.64
CA SER A 70 -26.52 26.00 -21.36
C SER A 70 -27.20 26.76 -20.23
N VAL A 71 -28.04 26.08 -19.45
CA VAL A 71 -28.63 26.59 -18.22
C VAL A 71 -27.82 26.08 -17.05
N GLU A 72 -27.05 26.95 -16.38
CA GLU A 72 -26.26 26.58 -15.21
C GLU A 72 -26.98 26.94 -13.91
N VAL A 73 -27.14 25.96 -13.02
CA VAL A 73 -27.82 26.11 -11.72
C VAL A 73 -26.80 26.23 -10.60
N ALA A 74 -25.78 25.37 -10.64
CA ALA A 74 -24.71 25.36 -9.67
C ALA A 74 -23.41 24.91 -10.34
N GLN A 75 -22.28 25.39 -9.83
CA GLN A 75 -20.96 24.87 -10.16
C GLN A 75 -20.40 24.13 -8.96
N PHE A 76 -19.73 23.01 -9.24
CA PHE A 76 -18.98 22.28 -8.23
C PHE A 76 -17.53 22.13 -8.67
N LEU A 77 -16.65 22.32 -7.69
CA LEU A 77 -15.24 22.02 -7.79
C LEU A 77 -14.93 21.11 -6.61
N ASN A 78 -14.50 19.88 -6.90
CA ASN A 78 -13.99 19.01 -5.86
C ASN A 78 -12.61 19.54 -5.48
N ASN A 79 -12.44 19.94 -4.21
CA ASN A 79 -11.18 20.42 -3.68
C ASN A 79 -10.05 19.42 -3.97
N GLN A 80 -8.81 19.91 -4.04
CA GLN A 80 -7.64 19.04 -4.22
C GLN A 80 -7.66 17.89 -3.20
N PRO A 81 -7.18 16.70 -3.60
CA PRO A 81 -7.66 15.42 -3.08
C PRO A 81 -7.23 15.06 -1.65
N THR A 82 -6.88 16.00 -0.77
CA THR A 82 -6.39 15.68 0.58
C THR A 82 -7.44 14.94 1.41
N PHE A 83 -8.72 15.27 1.31
CA PHE A 83 -9.82 14.55 1.99
C PHE A 83 -11.13 14.60 1.16
N LEU A 84 -11.26 13.73 0.15
CA LEU A 84 -12.54 13.47 -0.52
C LEU A 84 -13.17 12.22 0.10
N ASN A 85 -14.38 12.36 0.66
CA ASN A 85 -15.09 11.23 1.23
C ASN A 85 -15.52 10.27 0.11
N LEU A 86 -15.04 9.03 0.19
CA LEU A 86 -15.35 7.99 -0.77
C LEU A 86 -16.71 7.38 -0.45
N ALA A 87 -17.47 7.07 -1.50
CA ALA A 87 -18.72 6.33 -1.35
C ALA A 87 -18.44 4.95 -0.73
N GLU A 88 -19.23 4.55 0.26
CA GLU A 88 -19.05 3.28 0.98
C GLU A 88 -18.88 2.06 0.05
N PRO A 89 -19.69 1.88 -1.02
CA PRO A 89 -19.52 0.75 -1.92
C PRO A 89 -18.15 0.75 -2.61
N PHE A 90 -17.67 1.93 -3.02
CA PHE A 90 -16.37 2.08 -3.68
C PHE A 90 -15.22 1.80 -2.72
N TRP A 91 -15.26 2.40 -1.52
CA TRP A 91 -14.24 2.18 -0.49
C TRP A 91 -14.14 0.71 -0.07
N ARG A 92 -15.29 0.01 0.04
CA ARG A 92 -15.33 -1.41 0.39
C ARG A 92 -14.67 -2.30 -0.66
N GLU A 93 -14.94 -2.05 -1.94
CA GLU A 93 -14.29 -2.80 -3.04
C GLU A 93 -12.79 -2.48 -3.11
N LEU A 94 -12.40 -1.22 -2.95
CA LEU A 94 -11.00 -0.79 -2.92
C LEU A 94 -10.22 -1.43 -1.76
N SER A 95 -10.86 -1.58 -0.60
CA SER A 95 -10.29 -2.24 0.58
C SER A 95 -10.10 -3.75 0.37
N ARG A 96 -11.00 -4.40 -0.37
CA ARG A 96 -10.93 -5.84 -0.71
C ARG A 96 -9.90 -6.18 -1.79
N LEU A 97 -9.40 -5.21 -2.54
CA LEU A 97 -8.37 -5.48 -3.54
C LEU A 97 -7.12 -6.11 -2.92
N PRO A 98 -6.49 -7.09 -3.60
CA PRO A 98 -5.27 -7.72 -3.13
C PRO A 98 -4.10 -6.73 -3.08
N SER A 99 -3.16 -6.99 -2.18
CA SER A 99 -1.91 -6.21 -2.04
C SER A 99 -0.90 -6.53 -3.14
N PHE A 100 -0.95 -7.74 -3.71
CA PHE A 100 -0.23 -8.10 -4.92
C PHE A 100 -1.04 -7.70 -6.17
N TYR A 101 -0.37 -7.58 -7.31
CA TYR A 101 -1.01 -7.18 -8.56
C TYR A 101 -1.80 -8.35 -9.16
N GLU A 102 -3.12 -8.18 -9.31
CA GLU A 102 -4.01 -9.16 -9.93
C GLU A 102 -5.00 -8.46 -10.87
N TYR A 103 -4.77 -8.50 -12.17
CA TYR A 103 -5.53 -7.71 -13.15
C TYR A 103 -7.05 -7.88 -13.04
N ASN A 104 -7.54 -9.12 -12.93
CA ASN A 104 -8.98 -9.43 -12.92
C ASN A 104 -9.77 -8.70 -11.82
N ALA A 105 -9.18 -8.60 -10.62
CA ALA A 105 -9.81 -7.91 -9.50
C ALA A 105 -9.93 -6.41 -9.75
N TYR A 106 -8.88 -5.81 -10.33
CA TYR A 106 -8.85 -4.38 -10.67
C TYR A 106 -9.71 -4.07 -11.91
N HIS A 107 -9.72 -4.95 -12.92
CA HIS A 107 -10.59 -4.87 -14.10
C HIS A 107 -12.06 -4.77 -13.70
N ARG A 108 -12.52 -5.65 -12.80
CA ARG A 108 -13.89 -5.62 -12.28
C ARG A 108 -14.23 -4.28 -11.61
N LEU A 109 -13.30 -3.70 -10.86
CA LEU A 109 -13.48 -2.39 -10.24
C LEU A 109 -13.62 -1.29 -11.31
N ILE A 110 -12.81 -1.32 -12.37
CA ILE A 110 -12.86 -0.38 -13.50
C ILE A 110 -14.17 -0.52 -14.31
N GLU A 111 -14.68 -1.74 -14.50
CA GLU A 111 -15.98 -1.96 -15.14
C GLU A 111 -17.14 -1.35 -14.34
N LEU A 112 -17.09 -1.43 -13.01
CA LEU A 112 -18.14 -0.91 -12.15
C LEU A 112 -18.08 0.62 -11.95
N TYR A 113 -16.88 1.16 -11.75
CA TYR A 113 -16.68 2.55 -11.31
C TYR A 113 -16.06 3.45 -12.38
N GLY A 114 -15.47 2.89 -13.43
CA GLY A 114 -14.88 3.62 -14.55
C GLY A 114 -13.38 3.86 -14.38
N THR A 115 -12.81 4.71 -15.25
CA THR A 115 -11.39 5.06 -15.25
C THR A 115 -11.13 6.46 -14.68
N HIS A 116 -12.17 7.30 -14.62
CA HIS A 116 -12.10 8.69 -14.20
C HIS A 116 -13.25 9.07 -13.27
N PHE A 117 -13.04 10.09 -12.46
CA PHE A 117 -14.09 10.74 -11.66
C PHE A 117 -14.26 12.21 -12.08
N LEU A 118 -15.39 12.81 -11.72
CA LEU A 118 -15.66 14.22 -11.98
C LEU A 118 -14.84 15.10 -11.02
N HIS A 119 -13.89 15.86 -11.54
CA HIS A 119 -13.11 16.81 -10.75
C HIS A 119 -13.83 18.15 -10.60
N SER A 120 -14.42 18.64 -11.68
CA SER A 120 -15.23 19.85 -11.68
C SER A 120 -16.30 19.78 -12.76
N GLY A 121 -17.37 20.54 -12.60
CA GLY A 121 -18.39 20.69 -13.63
C GLY A 121 -19.47 21.67 -13.21
N SER A 122 -20.45 21.84 -14.09
CA SER A 122 -21.66 22.60 -13.80
C SER A 122 -22.85 21.64 -13.73
N LEU A 123 -23.71 21.81 -12.74
CA LEU A 123 -25.03 21.19 -12.69
C LEU A 123 -26.01 22.10 -13.40
N GLY A 124 -26.75 21.53 -14.34
CA GLY A 124 -27.60 22.31 -15.22
C GLY A 124 -28.26 21.50 -16.31
N GLY A 125 -28.49 22.16 -17.44
CA GLY A 125 -29.08 21.56 -18.63
C GLY A 125 -28.40 22.11 -19.88
N TYR A 126 -28.37 21.30 -20.92
CA TYR A 126 -27.78 21.66 -22.21
C TYR A 126 -28.81 21.42 -23.30
N TYR A 127 -29.05 22.44 -24.12
CA TYR A 127 -29.96 22.39 -25.24
C TYR A 127 -29.20 22.71 -26.51
N LYS A 128 -29.29 21.83 -27.50
CA LYS A 128 -28.77 22.04 -28.85
C LYS A 128 -29.83 21.66 -29.86
N ALA A 129 -30.08 22.52 -30.84
CA ALA A 129 -30.98 22.27 -31.96
C ALA A 129 -30.27 22.54 -33.27
N ILE A 130 -30.32 21.57 -34.18
CA ILE A 130 -29.66 21.64 -35.48
C ILE A 130 -30.72 21.73 -36.58
N PHE A 131 -30.58 22.70 -37.47
CA PHE A 131 -31.37 22.83 -38.69
C PHE A 131 -30.48 22.67 -39.91
N HIS A 132 -31.06 22.07 -40.95
CA HIS A 132 -30.39 21.84 -42.22
C HIS A 132 -31.07 22.70 -43.27
N ILE A 133 -30.31 23.57 -43.94
CA ILE A 133 -30.83 24.58 -44.88
C ILE A 133 -30.21 24.33 -46.25
N SER A 134 -30.99 24.04 -47.29
CA SER A 134 -30.42 23.78 -48.62
C SER A 134 -29.64 24.98 -49.16
N LYS A 135 -28.34 24.78 -49.42
CA LYS A 135 -27.43 25.77 -50.00
C LYS A 135 -27.82 26.12 -51.43
N ASN A 136 -28.35 25.17 -52.20
CA ASN A 136 -28.89 25.44 -53.54
C ASN A 136 -30.06 26.43 -53.49
N ASN A 137 -30.96 26.27 -52.52
CA ASN A 137 -32.10 27.15 -52.31
C ASN A 137 -31.70 28.51 -51.70
N ALA A 138 -30.69 28.53 -50.83
CA ALA A 138 -30.15 29.77 -50.28
C ALA A 138 -29.46 30.61 -51.37
N ASN A 139 -28.62 29.95 -52.19
CA ASN A 139 -27.89 30.59 -53.28
C ASN A 139 -28.82 31.11 -54.39
N SER A 140 -29.91 30.41 -54.71
CA SER A 140 -30.89 30.86 -55.71
C SER A 140 -31.58 32.17 -55.32
N ARG A 141 -31.61 32.49 -54.02
CA ARG A 141 -32.12 33.75 -53.46
C ARG A 141 -31.02 34.79 -53.19
N GLY A 142 -29.78 34.50 -53.60
CA GLY A 142 -28.62 35.36 -53.34
C GLY A 142 -28.23 35.44 -51.85
N TYR A 143 -28.64 34.46 -51.04
CA TYR A 143 -28.45 34.47 -49.59
C TYR A 143 -27.25 33.59 -49.21
N GLY A 144 -26.16 34.21 -48.77
CA GLY A 144 -24.92 33.51 -48.41
C GLY A 144 -24.73 33.31 -46.90
N ILE A 145 -23.72 32.54 -46.52
CA ILE A 145 -23.35 32.32 -45.10
C ILE A 145 -23.03 33.62 -44.36
N THR A 146 -22.46 34.62 -45.06
CA THR A 146 -22.20 35.96 -44.52
C THR A 146 -23.48 36.70 -44.14
N ASP A 147 -24.57 36.50 -44.88
CA ASP A 147 -25.86 37.12 -44.60
C ASP A 147 -26.57 36.42 -43.43
N MET A 148 -26.38 35.10 -43.30
CA MET A 148 -26.79 34.34 -42.11
C MET A 148 -26.11 34.87 -40.84
N HIS A 149 -24.79 35.15 -40.90
CA HIS A 149 -24.06 35.74 -39.78
C HIS A 149 -24.53 37.15 -39.40
N LYS A 150 -25.03 37.96 -40.36
CA LYS A 150 -25.65 39.27 -40.04
C LYS A 150 -26.89 39.10 -39.16
N CYS A 151 -27.67 38.05 -39.38
CA CYS A 151 -28.82 37.74 -38.53
C CYS A 151 -28.42 37.35 -37.09
N ARG A 152 -27.25 36.73 -36.87
CA ARG A 152 -26.69 36.47 -35.53
C ARG A 152 -26.35 37.76 -34.77
N THR A 153 -25.73 38.74 -35.45
CA THR A 153 -25.23 39.98 -34.82
C THR A 153 -26.33 40.95 -34.35
N SER A 154 -27.61 40.64 -34.60
CA SER A 154 -28.76 41.48 -34.23
C SER A 154 -29.15 41.46 -32.75
N GLY A 155 -28.50 40.61 -31.93
CA GLY A 155 -28.76 40.51 -30.49
C GLY A 155 -30.03 39.70 -30.17
N TYR A 156 -29.82 38.56 -29.52
CA TYR A 156 -30.79 37.51 -29.17
C TYR A 156 -31.33 36.66 -30.33
N ASN A 157 -31.40 35.36 -30.07
CA ASN A 157 -31.78 34.29 -30.99
C ASN A 157 -33.20 34.52 -31.55
N TYR A 158 -33.30 35.00 -32.79
CA TYR A 158 -34.53 35.53 -33.41
C TYR A 158 -35.68 34.52 -33.58
N ILE A 159 -35.40 33.22 -33.43
CA ILE A 159 -36.37 32.12 -33.49
C ILE A 159 -37.09 31.90 -32.15
N ILE A 160 -36.44 32.29 -31.04
CA ILE A 160 -36.97 32.13 -29.69
C ILE A 160 -37.41 33.50 -29.15
N VAL A 161 -36.66 34.58 -29.38
CA VAL A 161 -36.98 35.94 -28.90
C VAL A 161 -37.60 36.81 -30.02
N ARG A 162 -38.46 37.77 -29.66
CA ARG A 162 -39.25 38.62 -30.59
C ARG A 162 -38.35 39.33 -31.63
N LYS A 163 -38.72 39.24 -32.91
CA LYS A 163 -37.99 39.81 -34.07
C LYS A 163 -37.76 41.32 -33.94
N THR A 164 -36.55 41.79 -34.26
CA THR A 164 -36.18 43.22 -34.31
C THR A 164 -35.77 43.71 -35.70
N LYS A 165 -35.48 42.84 -36.68
CA LYS A 165 -35.09 43.21 -38.06
C LYS A 165 -35.84 42.42 -39.13
N VAL A 166 -36.23 43.11 -40.20
CA VAL A 166 -36.94 42.56 -41.38
C VAL A 166 -36.01 41.73 -42.30
N GLU A 167 -34.69 41.98 -42.28
CA GLU A 167 -33.69 41.31 -43.14
C GLU A 167 -33.52 39.80 -42.89
N CYS A 168 -34.10 39.25 -41.81
CA CYS A 168 -34.00 37.82 -41.47
C CYS A 168 -35.24 37.00 -41.90
N GLU A 169 -36.25 37.62 -42.51
CA GLU A 169 -37.43 36.90 -43.03
C GLU A 169 -37.06 35.92 -44.16
N THR A 170 -36.07 36.26 -45.00
CA THR A 170 -35.57 35.37 -46.05
C THR A 170 -34.95 34.09 -45.46
N LEU A 171 -34.27 34.20 -44.31
CA LEU A 171 -33.70 33.05 -43.61
C LEU A 171 -34.80 32.14 -43.05
N ASP A 172 -35.86 32.71 -42.46
CA ASP A 172 -37.01 31.94 -41.96
C ASP A 172 -37.65 31.09 -43.05
N GLU A 173 -37.85 31.66 -44.24
CA GLU A 173 -38.41 30.92 -45.38
C GLU A 173 -37.49 29.79 -45.84
N LEU A 174 -36.17 30.01 -45.81
CA LEU A 174 -35.19 28.99 -46.16
C LEU A 174 -35.22 27.83 -45.16
N VAL A 175 -35.31 28.11 -43.85
CA VAL A 175 -35.44 27.06 -42.81
C VAL A 175 -36.78 26.30 -42.94
N LYS A 176 -37.89 27.02 -43.21
CA LYS A 176 -39.21 26.38 -43.42
C LYS A 176 -39.22 25.44 -44.62
N GLN A 177 -38.51 25.78 -45.69
CA GLN A 177 -38.49 24.96 -46.91
C GLN A 177 -37.61 23.72 -46.79
N SER A 178 -36.58 23.76 -45.94
CA SER A 178 -35.61 22.67 -45.81
C SER A 178 -35.95 21.67 -44.70
N SER A 179 -36.59 22.12 -43.63
CA SER A 179 -37.08 21.27 -42.54
C SER A 179 -38.54 20.93 -42.79
N GLY A 180 -38.85 19.65 -43.07
CA GLY A 180 -40.19 19.18 -43.40
C GLY A 180 -41.30 19.81 -42.51
N VAL A 181 -42.22 20.52 -43.15
CA VAL A 181 -43.28 21.27 -42.46
C VAL A 181 -44.42 20.33 -42.09
N SER A 182 -44.73 20.22 -40.80
CA SER A 182 -45.99 19.69 -40.32
C SER A 182 -46.68 20.78 -39.49
N ASN A 183 -47.87 21.22 -39.90
CA ASN A 183 -48.67 22.23 -39.18
C ASN A 183 -47.93 23.52 -38.79
N ASN A 184 -47.22 24.15 -39.74
CA ASN A 184 -46.42 25.39 -39.54
C ASN A 184 -45.28 25.29 -38.51
N GLN A 185 -44.97 24.10 -38.00
CA GLN A 185 -43.85 23.86 -37.09
C GLN A 185 -42.67 23.28 -37.85
N ILE A 186 -41.50 23.85 -37.57
CA ILE A 186 -40.21 23.39 -38.07
C ILE A 186 -39.69 22.32 -37.12
N LYS A 187 -39.35 21.16 -37.67
CA LYS A 187 -38.65 20.12 -36.92
C LYS A 187 -37.14 20.36 -36.97
N ALA A 188 -36.53 20.58 -35.81
CA ALA A 188 -35.09 20.55 -35.63
C ALA A 188 -34.64 19.14 -35.19
N ASP A 189 -33.35 18.86 -35.29
CA ASP A 189 -32.74 17.70 -34.63
C ASP A 189 -32.25 18.13 -33.23
N PRO A 190 -32.99 17.83 -32.15
CA PRO A 190 -32.63 18.26 -30.81
C PRO A 190 -31.63 17.30 -30.17
N TYR A 191 -30.66 17.86 -29.46
CA TYR A 191 -29.81 17.18 -28.49
C TYR A 191 -29.96 17.92 -27.16
N VAL A 192 -30.64 17.28 -26.21
CA VAL A 192 -31.00 17.89 -24.93
C VAL A 192 -30.52 17.01 -23.78
N GLU A 193 -29.78 17.60 -22.86
CA GLU A 193 -29.35 16.97 -21.62
C GLU A 193 -29.95 17.70 -20.41
N GLY A 194 -30.54 16.97 -19.47
CA GLY A 194 -31.15 17.53 -18.25
C GLY A 194 -32.57 18.07 -18.45
N GLY A 195 -33.25 18.29 -17.32
CA GLY A 195 -34.67 18.67 -17.30
C GLY A 195 -35.62 17.47 -17.40
N ASP A 196 -36.92 17.75 -17.33
CA ASP A 196 -37.96 16.72 -17.36
C ASP A 196 -38.16 16.17 -18.78
N ALA A 197 -38.17 14.84 -18.93
CA ALA A 197 -38.29 14.15 -20.21
C ALA A 197 -39.58 14.51 -20.97
N GLY A 198 -40.68 14.81 -20.26
CA GLY A 198 -41.95 15.23 -20.86
C GLY A 198 -41.89 16.60 -21.52
N THR A 199 -40.98 17.47 -21.08
CA THR A 199 -40.77 18.80 -21.70
C THR A 199 -39.81 18.77 -22.89
N VAL A 200 -38.90 17.78 -22.93
CA VAL A 200 -37.86 17.65 -23.97
C VAL A 200 -38.46 17.39 -25.36
N ALA A 201 -39.45 16.50 -25.47
CA ALA A 201 -40.05 16.12 -26.76
C ALA A 201 -40.62 17.32 -27.53
N GLY A 202 -41.12 18.33 -26.81
CA GLY A 202 -41.64 19.54 -27.41
C GLY A 202 -40.56 20.47 -27.98
N LEU A 203 -39.32 20.41 -27.51
CA LEU A 203 -38.25 21.30 -27.95
C LEU A 203 -37.75 21.00 -29.38
N ALA A 204 -38.05 19.81 -29.89
CA ALA A 204 -37.78 19.44 -31.28
C ALA A 204 -38.57 20.29 -32.30
N PHE A 205 -39.72 20.83 -31.87
CA PHE A 205 -40.68 21.52 -32.74
C PHE A 205 -40.66 23.00 -32.45
N ILE A 206 -40.36 23.79 -33.46
CA ILE A 206 -40.16 25.24 -33.36
C ILE A 206 -41.13 25.95 -34.29
N ASP A 207 -41.98 26.82 -33.73
CA ASP A 207 -42.93 27.62 -34.49
C ASP A 207 -42.32 28.99 -34.82
N VAL A 208 -41.86 29.16 -36.05
CA VAL A 208 -41.22 30.40 -36.51
C VAL A 208 -42.19 31.59 -36.57
N ASN A 209 -43.50 31.34 -36.62
CA ASN A 209 -44.51 32.39 -36.60
C ASN A 209 -44.92 32.78 -35.18
N ASN A 210 -44.63 31.93 -34.18
CA ASN A 210 -44.96 32.15 -32.79
C ASN A 210 -43.74 32.00 -31.85
N PRO A 211 -42.82 32.99 -31.85
CA PRO A 211 -41.64 32.96 -30.98
C PRO A 211 -42.00 32.99 -29.49
N ALA A 212 -43.15 33.56 -29.12
CA ALA A 212 -43.62 33.58 -27.73
C ALA A 212 -43.91 32.17 -27.21
N ALA A 213 -44.56 31.32 -28.01
CA ALA A 213 -44.80 29.92 -27.64
C ALA A 213 -43.49 29.10 -27.55
N ASN A 214 -42.51 29.40 -28.41
CA ASN A 214 -41.18 28.78 -28.30
C ASN A 214 -40.47 29.20 -27.02
N THR A 215 -40.50 30.49 -26.68
CA THR A 215 -39.96 31.02 -25.41
C THR A 215 -40.63 30.37 -24.22
N GLU A 216 -41.95 30.23 -24.23
CA GLU A 216 -42.69 29.60 -23.13
C GLU A 216 -42.30 28.13 -22.98
N ARG A 217 -42.26 27.39 -24.08
CA ARG A 217 -41.86 25.97 -24.08
C ARG A 217 -40.44 25.77 -23.57
N TYR A 218 -39.52 26.60 -24.04
CA TYR A 218 -38.14 26.62 -23.58
C TYR A 218 -38.04 26.99 -22.10
N SER A 219 -38.72 28.05 -21.66
CA SER A 219 -38.70 28.52 -20.27
C SER A 219 -39.27 27.46 -19.33
N ARG A 220 -40.29 26.73 -19.76
CA ARG A 220 -40.84 25.58 -19.03
C ARG A 220 -39.82 24.47 -18.87
N TRP A 221 -39.08 24.12 -19.92
CA TRP A 221 -37.97 23.16 -19.80
C TRP A 221 -36.86 23.69 -18.87
N ALA A 222 -36.38 24.93 -19.07
CA ALA A 222 -35.34 25.55 -18.26
C ALA A 222 -35.72 25.62 -16.77
N HIS A 223 -37.00 25.82 -16.44
CA HIS A 223 -37.47 25.71 -15.06
C HIS A 223 -37.31 24.28 -14.52
N THR A 224 -37.64 23.24 -15.30
CA THR A 224 -37.45 21.85 -14.86
C THR A 224 -35.99 21.44 -14.71
N VAL A 225 -35.06 22.08 -15.43
CA VAL A 225 -33.61 21.86 -15.24
C VAL A 225 -33.16 22.20 -13.82
N SER A 226 -33.80 23.17 -13.17
CA SER A 226 -33.48 23.49 -11.76
C SER A 226 -33.88 22.37 -10.79
N LEU A 227 -34.89 21.57 -11.15
CA LEU A 227 -35.40 20.44 -10.35
C LEU A 227 -34.70 19.14 -10.72
N HIS A 228 -34.35 18.95 -11.99
CA HIS A 228 -33.71 17.76 -12.54
C HIS A 228 -32.43 18.13 -13.31
N PRO A 229 -31.41 18.67 -12.62
CA PRO A 229 -30.15 19.04 -13.27
C PRO A 229 -29.35 17.79 -13.63
N THR A 230 -28.58 17.88 -14.70
CA THR A 230 -27.53 16.92 -15.05
C THR A 230 -26.17 17.59 -14.97
N VAL A 231 -25.11 16.79 -14.92
CA VAL A 231 -23.75 17.32 -14.99
C VAL A 231 -23.43 17.68 -16.44
N ILE A 232 -23.13 18.95 -16.68
CA ILE A 232 -22.64 19.50 -17.95
C ILE A 232 -21.22 20.05 -17.76
N LYS A 233 -20.53 20.40 -18.86
CA LYS A 233 -19.16 20.98 -18.85
C LYS A 233 -18.19 20.17 -17.95
N LYS A 234 -18.24 18.84 -18.06
CA LYS A 234 -17.51 17.87 -17.23
C LYS A 234 -16.00 18.02 -17.41
N LYS A 235 -15.25 18.12 -16.31
CA LYS A 235 -13.80 17.87 -16.28
C LYS A 235 -13.50 16.60 -15.49
N LEU A 236 -12.70 15.73 -16.08
CA LEU A 236 -12.38 14.41 -15.53
C LEU A 236 -10.98 14.42 -14.90
N ALA A 237 -10.82 13.64 -13.83
CA ALA A 237 -9.52 13.32 -13.24
C ALA A 237 -9.38 11.80 -13.07
N PRO A 238 -8.15 11.25 -13.05
CA PRO A 238 -7.94 9.80 -12.99
C PRO A 238 -8.47 9.19 -11.70
N LEU A 239 -9.18 8.06 -11.80
CA LEU A 239 -9.83 7.42 -10.65
C LEU A 239 -8.84 6.99 -9.56
N TYR A 240 -7.63 6.56 -9.95
CA TYR A 240 -6.61 6.09 -9.02
C TYR A 240 -6.10 7.17 -8.05
N GLU A 241 -6.32 8.46 -8.32
CA GLU A 241 -5.95 9.55 -7.41
C GLU A 241 -6.77 9.58 -6.11
N LEU A 242 -7.94 8.92 -6.11
CA LEU A 242 -8.81 8.79 -4.93
C LEU A 242 -8.34 7.71 -3.94
N VAL A 243 -7.33 6.89 -4.30
CA VAL A 243 -6.82 5.82 -3.44
C VAL A 243 -5.85 6.41 -2.41
N LYS A 244 -6.36 6.70 -1.20
CA LYS A 244 -5.56 7.29 -0.10
C LYS A 244 -5.76 6.60 1.24
N GLU A 245 -7.00 6.42 1.68
CA GLU A 245 -7.34 5.93 3.02
C GLU A 245 -7.79 4.46 3.02
N VAL A 246 -6.93 3.58 2.47
CA VAL A 246 -7.15 2.13 2.45
C VAL A 246 -5.87 1.38 2.83
N PRO A 247 -5.96 0.14 3.35
CA PRO A 247 -4.78 -0.68 3.59
C PRO A 247 -3.94 -0.82 2.31
N CYS A 248 -2.63 -0.58 2.43
CA CYS A 248 -1.69 -0.60 1.31
C CYS A 248 -2.04 0.42 0.18
N ALA A 249 -2.58 1.58 0.52
CA ALA A 249 -3.05 2.58 -0.45
C ALA A 249 -2.04 2.92 -1.55
N SER A 250 -0.77 3.19 -1.22
CA SER A 250 0.24 3.54 -2.24
C SER A 250 0.48 2.43 -3.25
N VAL A 251 0.49 1.17 -2.79
CA VAL A 251 0.66 -0.01 -3.65
C VAL A 251 -0.58 -0.22 -4.51
N LYS A 252 -1.78 -0.17 -3.90
CA LYS A 252 -3.05 -0.29 -4.61
C LYS A 252 -3.27 0.83 -5.62
N LYS A 253 -2.81 2.05 -5.34
CA LYS A 253 -2.81 3.18 -6.27
C LYS A 253 -1.97 2.88 -7.51
N LEU A 254 -0.74 2.38 -7.31
CA LEU A 254 0.14 1.99 -8.40
C LEU A 254 -0.45 0.85 -9.25
N HIS A 255 -1.00 -0.18 -8.59
CA HIS A 255 -1.65 -1.30 -9.26
C HIS A 255 -2.90 -0.88 -10.03
N LEU A 256 -3.72 0.01 -9.47
CA LEU A 256 -4.90 0.53 -10.14
C LEU A 256 -4.53 1.41 -11.34
N LYS A 257 -3.46 2.20 -11.23
CA LYS A 257 -2.93 2.95 -12.38
C LYS A 257 -2.52 1.99 -13.51
N LYS A 258 -1.70 0.97 -13.20
CA LYS A 258 -1.29 -0.06 -14.16
C LYS A 258 -2.48 -0.80 -14.77
N ALA A 259 -3.45 -1.21 -13.96
CA ALA A 259 -4.66 -1.89 -14.45
C ALA A 259 -5.53 -1.00 -15.34
N ILE A 260 -5.61 0.31 -15.08
CA ILE A 260 -6.31 1.26 -15.97
C ILE A 260 -5.58 1.39 -17.30
N GLU A 261 -4.25 1.46 -17.31
CA GLU A 261 -3.45 1.49 -18.55
C GLU A 261 -3.66 0.22 -19.39
N GLU A 262 -3.63 -0.95 -18.74
CA GLU A 262 -3.92 -2.23 -19.39
C GLU A 262 -5.37 -2.28 -19.90
N TYR A 263 -6.36 -1.85 -19.11
CA TYR A 263 -7.78 -1.78 -19.51
C TYR A 263 -8.00 -0.87 -20.74
N LEU A 264 -7.35 0.29 -20.77
CA LEU A 264 -7.45 1.21 -21.91
C LEU A 264 -6.83 0.61 -23.17
N THR A 265 -5.71 -0.10 -23.01
CA THR A 265 -5.04 -0.83 -24.10
C THR A 265 -5.88 -2.01 -24.59
N GLU A 266 -6.56 -2.72 -23.69
CA GLU A 266 -7.47 -3.82 -24.02
C GLU A 266 -8.66 -3.34 -24.86
N ASN A 267 -9.27 -2.23 -24.46
CA ASN A 267 -10.49 -1.66 -25.05
C ASN A 267 -10.20 -0.57 -26.10
N ASP A 268 -8.96 -0.46 -26.56
CA ASP A 268 -8.59 0.55 -27.56
C ASP A 268 -9.30 0.28 -28.91
N PRO A 269 -10.05 1.26 -29.45
CA PRO A 269 -10.66 1.16 -30.77
C PRO A 269 -9.70 0.86 -31.93
N CYS A 270 -8.38 1.03 -31.75
CA CYS A 270 -7.37 0.71 -32.76
C CYS A 270 -7.36 -0.75 -33.20
N LYS A 271 -7.88 -1.66 -32.35
CA LYS A 271 -8.03 -3.09 -32.67
C LYS A 271 -9.20 -3.35 -33.63
N CYS A 272 -10.12 -2.41 -33.76
CA CYS A 272 -11.24 -2.50 -34.68
C CYS A 272 -10.81 -2.13 -36.11
N LYS A 273 -11.45 -2.78 -37.09
CA LYS A 273 -11.35 -2.31 -38.48
C LYS A 273 -11.94 -0.89 -38.59
N PRO A 274 -11.39 -0.05 -39.47
CA PRO A 274 -11.97 1.27 -39.70
C PRO A 274 -13.39 1.14 -40.23
N CYS A 275 -14.30 1.95 -39.69
CA CYS A 275 -15.68 2.01 -40.15
C CYS A 275 -15.76 2.73 -41.51
N GLN A 276 -16.78 2.39 -42.30
CA GLN A 276 -17.03 3.08 -43.56
C GLN A 276 -17.49 4.51 -43.31
N ASN A 277 -17.39 5.36 -44.34
CA ASN A 277 -17.80 6.76 -44.25
C ASN A 277 -17.18 7.51 -43.05
N GLY A 278 -15.94 7.18 -42.67
CA GLY A 278 -15.25 7.82 -41.55
C GLY A 278 -16.02 7.74 -40.22
N GLY A 279 -16.84 6.71 -40.03
CA GLY A 279 -17.47 6.41 -38.74
C GLY A 279 -16.41 6.12 -37.67
N GLN A 280 -16.73 6.41 -36.42
CA GLN A 280 -15.79 6.20 -35.33
C GLN A 280 -15.98 4.78 -34.76
N PRO A 281 -14.96 3.91 -34.84
CA PRO A 281 -15.03 2.60 -34.20
C PRO A 281 -14.96 2.74 -32.67
N ALA A 282 -15.62 1.83 -31.97
CA ALA A 282 -15.51 1.67 -30.53
C ALA A 282 -15.66 0.20 -30.15
N VAL A 283 -15.08 -0.19 -29.03
CA VAL A 283 -15.19 -1.55 -28.48
C VAL A 283 -16.30 -1.56 -27.43
N GLU A 284 -17.31 -2.41 -27.61
CA GLU A 284 -18.30 -2.74 -26.59
C GLU A 284 -18.18 -4.23 -26.23
N GLY A 285 -17.59 -4.52 -25.08
CA GLY A 285 -17.26 -5.89 -24.66
C GLY A 285 -16.24 -6.52 -25.59
N THR A 286 -16.68 -7.46 -26.44
CA THR A 286 -15.83 -8.16 -27.43
C THR A 286 -16.17 -7.78 -28.87
N GLN A 287 -17.12 -6.87 -29.07
CA GLN A 287 -17.59 -6.49 -30.39
C GLN A 287 -17.19 -5.05 -30.74
N CYS A 288 -16.76 -4.86 -31.99
CA CYS A 288 -16.56 -3.52 -32.55
C CYS A 288 -17.90 -2.96 -33.03
N MET A 289 -18.22 -1.76 -32.56
CA MET A 289 -19.36 -0.98 -33.01
C MET A 289 -18.91 0.29 -33.74
N CYS A 290 -19.65 0.66 -34.77
CA CYS A 290 -19.39 1.85 -35.55
C CYS A 290 -20.37 2.97 -35.19
N PHE A 291 -19.86 4.05 -34.62
CA PHE A 291 -20.62 5.27 -34.40
C PHE A 291 -20.63 6.11 -35.67
N CYS A 292 -21.78 6.15 -36.31
CA CYS A 292 -21.95 6.78 -37.60
C CYS A 292 -21.97 8.32 -37.50
N LYS A 293 -21.31 8.96 -38.46
CA LYS A 293 -21.43 10.40 -38.65
C LYS A 293 -22.88 10.75 -39.04
N PRO A 294 -23.36 11.99 -38.78
CA PRO A 294 -24.70 12.41 -39.17
C PRO A 294 -25.00 12.05 -40.64
N TYR A 295 -26.21 11.52 -40.89
CA TYR A 295 -26.68 11.06 -42.22
C TYR A 295 -26.04 9.79 -42.79
N THR A 296 -25.21 9.11 -41.99
CA THR A 296 -24.74 7.75 -42.30
C THR A 296 -25.37 6.75 -41.34
N PHE A 297 -25.68 5.56 -41.83
CA PHE A 297 -26.37 4.50 -41.09
C PHE A 297 -26.01 3.12 -41.65
N GLY A 298 -26.59 2.06 -41.09
CA GLY A 298 -26.21 0.68 -41.40
C GLY A 298 -25.14 0.15 -40.45
N ALA A 299 -24.84 -1.15 -40.55
CA ALA A 299 -24.06 -1.87 -39.53
C ALA A 299 -22.62 -1.35 -39.36
N ALA A 300 -22.00 -0.89 -40.45
CA ALA A 300 -20.65 -0.33 -40.46
C ALA A 300 -20.61 1.13 -40.94
N CYS A 301 -21.75 1.83 -40.85
CA CYS A 301 -21.95 3.17 -41.44
C CYS A 301 -21.79 3.19 -42.96
N GLU A 302 -22.07 2.07 -43.62
CA GLU A 302 -21.91 1.87 -45.06
C GLU A 302 -23.02 2.52 -45.90
N LEU A 303 -24.17 2.80 -45.29
CA LEU A 303 -25.32 3.41 -45.94
C LEU A 303 -25.39 4.91 -45.60
N GLY A 304 -25.99 5.69 -46.47
CA GLY A 304 -26.00 7.15 -46.35
C GLY A 304 -24.67 7.78 -46.80
N THR A 305 -24.56 9.10 -46.72
CA THR A 305 -23.40 9.81 -47.25
C THR A 305 -22.88 10.90 -46.34
N LEU A 306 -21.55 10.99 -46.31
CA LEU A 306 -20.81 11.95 -45.51
C LEU A 306 -21.15 13.39 -45.86
N VAL A 307 -21.42 14.17 -44.81
CA VAL A 307 -21.32 15.63 -44.83
C VAL A 307 -19.84 16.01 -44.92
N GLN A 308 -19.37 16.41 -46.10
CA GLN A 308 -18.08 17.08 -46.28
C GLN A 308 -18.18 18.52 -45.78
N ASP A 309 -17.73 18.72 -44.55
CA ASP A 309 -17.01 19.93 -44.10
C ASP A 309 -16.32 19.71 -42.75
N GLN A 310 -15.62 18.60 -42.64
CA GLN A 310 -14.34 18.57 -41.94
C GLN A 310 -13.34 18.13 -43.00
N PRO A 311 -12.15 18.77 -43.09
CA PRO A 311 -11.14 18.33 -44.04
C PRO A 311 -11.00 16.83 -43.87
N ALA A 312 -11.09 16.10 -44.98
CA ALA A 312 -10.41 14.84 -45.09
C ALA A 312 -8.91 15.15 -45.00
N SER A 313 -8.42 15.52 -43.82
CA SER A 313 -7.33 14.72 -43.34
C SER A 313 -7.96 13.34 -43.20
N VAL A 314 -7.57 12.44 -44.10
CA VAL A 314 -7.09 11.19 -43.54
C VAL A 314 -6.08 11.66 -42.51
N ASP A 315 -6.53 11.82 -41.27
CA ASP A 315 -5.63 11.81 -40.14
C ASP A 315 -5.04 10.41 -40.21
N LEU A 316 -4.02 10.28 -41.07
CA LEU A 316 -2.87 9.44 -40.89
C LEU A 316 -2.16 9.99 -39.64
N VAL A 317 -2.88 10.05 -38.52
CA VAL A 317 -2.33 9.46 -37.31
C VAL A 317 -2.05 8.05 -37.76
N PRO A 318 -0.78 7.61 -37.83
CA PRO A 318 -0.49 6.24 -38.17
C PRO A 318 -1.38 5.42 -37.25
N TYR A 319 -2.34 4.69 -37.82
CA TYR A 319 -2.97 3.60 -37.12
C TYR A 319 -1.78 2.76 -36.68
N LEU A 320 -1.40 2.88 -35.41
CA LEU A 320 -0.43 2.01 -34.79
C LEU A 320 -1.04 0.64 -34.99
N GLY A 321 -0.54 -0.07 -36.01
CA GLY A 321 -0.81 -1.47 -36.22
C GLY A 321 -0.63 -2.12 -34.86
N GLY A 322 -1.67 -2.86 -34.46
CA GLY A 322 -1.96 -3.17 -33.06
C GLY A 322 -0.71 -3.37 -32.24
N LEU A 323 -0.64 -2.67 -31.09
CA LEU A 323 0.45 -2.75 -30.12
C LEU A 323 0.99 -4.18 -30.08
N THR A 324 2.11 -4.38 -30.78
CA THR A 324 2.82 -5.65 -30.73
C THR A 324 3.21 -5.80 -29.29
N ILE A 325 2.87 -6.95 -28.69
CA ILE A 325 3.32 -7.35 -27.35
C ILE A 325 4.79 -6.97 -27.25
N GLU A 326 5.10 -5.99 -26.40
CA GLU A 326 6.49 -5.60 -26.16
C GLU A 326 7.21 -6.86 -25.65
N PRO A 327 8.31 -7.28 -26.27
CA PRO A 327 9.20 -8.23 -25.63
C PRO A 327 9.68 -7.56 -24.35
N HIS A 328 9.44 -8.21 -23.22
CA HIS A 328 9.98 -7.78 -21.94
C HIS A 328 11.49 -7.55 -22.05
N CYS A 329 11.88 -6.28 -22.12
CA CYS A 329 13.20 -5.75 -21.80
C CYS A 329 12.99 -4.32 -21.30
N PHE A 330 13.41 -4.06 -20.05
CA PHE A 330 13.55 -2.72 -19.51
C PHE A 330 14.53 -1.92 -20.38
N ASP A 331 14.12 -0.74 -20.84
CA ASP A 331 14.58 0.58 -20.37
C ASP A 331 14.50 1.66 -21.48
N THR A 332 14.08 2.86 -21.08
CA THR A 332 14.12 4.16 -21.79
C THR A 332 13.39 4.35 -23.14
N SER A 333 12.29 5.13 -23.11
CA SER A 333 12.11 6.32 -23.97
C SER A 333 10.78 7.03 -23.66
N GLY A 334 10.63 7.55 -22.44
CA GLY A 334 9.95 8.83 -22.30
C GLY A 334 10.91 9.88 -22.85
N THR A 335 10.42 10.84 -23.63
CA THR A 335 11.21 12.01 -24.09
C THR A 335 12.22 12.39 -23.02
N VAL A 336 13.52 12.21 -23.30
CA VAL A 336 14.57 12.60 -22.36
C VAL A 336 14.47 14.10 -22.28
N ARG A 337 13.71 14.59 -21.30
CA ARG A 337 13.90 15.94 -20.79
C ARG A 337 15.33 15.90 -20.29
N GLU A 338 16.22 16.59 -20.98
CA GLU A 338 17.64 16.65 -20.66
C GLU A 338 17.81 16.97 -19.17
N SER A 339 18.06 15.93 -18.39
CA SER A 339 18.15 16.00 -16.94
C SER A 339 19.32 15.15 -16.49
N CYS A 340 20.09 15.66 -15.54
CA CYS A 340 21.16 14.90 -14.96
C CYS A 340 20.62 13.66 -14.25
N PRO A 341 21.42 12.57 -14.21
CA PRO A 341 21.11 11.42 -13.36
C PRO A 341 21.07 11.85 -11.89
N SER A 342 20.64 10.97 -10.99
CA SER A 342 20.71 11.24 -9.55
C SER A 342 22.11 11.72 -9.15
N PRO A 343 22.21 12.74 -8.26
CA PRO A 343 23.50 13.28 -7.83
C PRO A 343 24.41 12.20 -7.27
N PRO A 344 25.74 12.26 -7.52
CA PRO A 344 26.68 11.33 -6.91
C PRO A 344 26.55 11.34 -5.38
N PRO A 345 26.62 10.19 -4.69
CA PRO A 345 26.58 10.16 -3.25
C PRO A 345 27.81 10.87 -2.66
N LEU A 346 27.60 11.74 -1.68
CA LEU A 346 28.67 12.40 -0.94
C LEU A 346 29.04 11.57 0.29
N GLU A 347 30.32 11.29 0.48
CA GLU A 347 30.79 10.55 1.65
C GLU A 347 30.47 11.33 2.94
N ASN A 348 29.78 10.69 3.88
CA ASN A 348 29.29 11.31 5.12
C ASN A 348 28.36 12.52 4.90
N GLY A 349 27.69 12.60 3.74
CA GLY A 349 26.71 13.63 3.44
C GLY A 349 25.50 13.11 2.65
N TYR A 350 24.56 14.00 2.41
CA TYR A 350 23.31 13.75 1.69
C TYR A 350 22.91 14.98 0.89
N VAL A 351 21.95 14.82 -0.01
CA VAL A 351 21.35 15.93 -0.77
C VAL A 351 20.17 16.45 0.04
N GLU A 352 20.21 17.73 0.42
CA GLU A 352 19.22 18.36 1.31
C GLU A 352 17.82 18.38 0.66
N ASP A 353 17.77 18.68 -0.64
CA ASP A 353 16.55 18.75 -1.46
C ASP A 353 16.56 17.69 -2.57
N ALA A 354 16.55 16.42 -2.20
CA ALA A 354 16.51 15.33 -3.17
C ALA A 354 15.19 15.35 -3.97
N ASP A 355 15.30 15.43 -5.29
CA ASP A 355 14.19 15.38 -6.23
C ASP A 355 14.27 14.12 -7.11
N SER A 356 13.14 13.77 -7.72
CA SER A 356 13.02 12.73 -8.74
C SER A 356 13.53 13.19 -10.11
N PHE A 357 13.70 14.50 -10.33
CA PHE A 357 14.05 15.07 -11.63
C PHE A 357 14.96 16.31 -11.51
N TYR A 358 16.07 16.33 -12.28
CA TYR A 358 17.10 17.39 -12.24
C TYR A 358 17.39 17.98 -13.63
N PRO A 359 16.58 18.94 -14.13
CA PRO A 359 16.83 19.57 -15.43
C PRO A 359 18.16 20.32 -15.45
N VAL A 360 18.72 20.49 -16.65
CA VAL A 360 19.91 21.33 -16.88
C VAL A 360 19.72 22.72 -16.26
N GLY A 361 20.74 23.20 -15.55
CA GLY A 361 20.73 24.47 -14.81
C GLY A 361 20.18 24.37 -13.38
N LYS A 362 19.56 23.25 -12.98
CA LYS A 362 19.14 23.05 -11.58
C LYS A 362 20.37 22.84 -10.68
N SER A 363 20.37 23.57 -9.56
CA SER A 363 21.37 23.45 -8.50
C SER A 363 20.76 22.76 -7.28
N ILE A 364 21.56 21.93 -6.63
CA ILE A 364 21.23 21.24 -5.39
C ILE A 364 22.28 21.56 -4.34
N HIS A 365 21.92 21.38 -3.08
CA HIS A 365 22.80 21.57 -1.94
C HIS A 365 23.11 20.22 -1.28
N TYR A 366 24.39 19.94 -1.12
CA TYR A 366 24.86 18.87 -0.27
C TYR A 366 24.94 19.34 1.18
N ALA A 367 24.39 18.54 2.07
CA ALA A 367 24.50 18.71 3.51
C ALA A 367 25.31 17.55 4.10
N CYS A 368 26.02 17.81 5.19
CA CYS A 368 26.79 16.79 5.88
C CYS A 368 25.95 16.08 6.95
N ASN A 369 26.23 14.80 7.16
CA ASN A 369 25.60 14.03 8.22
C ASN A 369 25.98 14.61 9.59
N THR A 370 25.16 14.33 10.61
CA THR A 370 25.41 14.76 11.99
C THR A 370 26.84 14.42 12.41
N GLY A 371 27.53 15.34 13.09
CA GLY A 371 28.93 15.21 13.52
C GLY A 371 30.00 15.51 12.47
N TYR A 372 29.57 15.93 11.27
CA TYR A 372 30.42 16.48 10.22
C TYR A 372 30.01 17.93 9.92
N VAL A 373 30.98 18.74 9.47
CA VAL A 373 30.76 20.11 9.00
C VAL A 373 31.08 20.21 7.52
N THR A 374 30.29 21.01 6.83
CA THR A 374 30.48 21.33 5.42
C THR A 374 31.70 22.22 5.24
N VAL A 375 32.70 21.77 4.48
CA VAL A 375 33.87 22.56 4.13
C VAL A 375 33.95 22.70 2.61
N GLY A 376 33.99 23.93 2.11
CA GLY A 376 34.01 24.25 0.68
C GLY A 376 32.65 24.61 0.11
N ASN A 377 32.44 24.39 -1.19
CA ASN A 377 31.21 24.78 -1.89
C ASN A 377 30.21 23.60 -1.94
N PRO A 378 29.09 23.65 -1.18
CA PRO A 378 28.10 22.56 -1.13
C PRO A 378 27.21 22.45 -2.36
N VAL A 379 27.32 23.38 -3.31
CA VAL A 379 26.43 23.43 -4.46
C VAL A 379 26.91 22.49 -5.54
N ALA A 380 26.01 21.66 -6.06
CA ALA A 380 26.20 20.93 -7.30
C ALA A 380 25.15 21.35 -8.32
N THR A 381 25.58 21.59 -9.55
CA THR A 381 24.71 22.08 -10.63
C THR A 381 24.69 21.06 -11.77
N CYS A 382 23.50 20.82 -12.33
CA CYS A 382 23.35 20.01 -13.52
C CYS A 382 23.80 20.80 -14.75
N ALA A 383 24.90 20.42 -15.39
CA ALA A 383 25.44 21.09 -16.57
C ALA A 383 24.80 20.56 -17.87
N GLU A 384 24.91 21.36 -18.95
CA GLU A 384 24.38 21.03 -20.29
C GLU A 384 24.86 19.68 -20.84
N GLY A 385 26.02 19.19 -20.40
CA GLY A 385 26.54 17.86 -20.74
C GLY A 385 25.91 16.68 -19.98
N LEU A 386 24.76 16.88 -19.32
CA LEU A 386 24.07 15.91 -18.44
C LEU A 386 24.97 15.35 -17.32
N LYS A 387 25.93 16.16 -16.87
CA LYS A 387 26.88 15.82 -15.81
C LYS A 387 26.77 16.84 -14.69
N TRP A 388 26.99 16.36 -13.47
CA TRP A 388 27.05 17.22 -12.30
C TRP A 388 28.39 17.95 -12.23
N THR A 389 28.34 19.27 -12.17
CA THR A 389 29.45 20.09 -11.73
C THR A 389 29.32 20.28 -10.23
N ILE A 390 30.12 19.52 -9.46
CA ILE A 390 30.10 19.52 -8.00
C ILE A 390 31.14 20.52 -7.49
N GLY A 391 30.73 21.44 -6.61
CA GLY A 391 31.66 22.30 -5.88
C GLY A 391 32.62 21.47 -5.02
N ALA A 392 33.77 22.03 -4.65
CA ALA A 392 34.77 21.32 -3.83
C ALA A 392 34.30 21.18 -2.37
N ILE A 393 33.21 20.44 -2.13
CA ILE A 393 32.66 20.12 -0.81
C ILE A 393 33.35 18.89 -0.23
N ILE A 394 33.68 18.98 1.06
CA ILE A 394 34.14 17.87 1.89
C ILE A 394 33.34 17.92 3.20
N CYS A 395 32.79 16.78 3.62
CA CYS A 395 32.22 16.64 4.95
C CYS A 395 33.33 16.31 5.95
N GLN A 396 33.86 17.36 6.59
CA GLN A 396 34.94 17.21 7.56
C GLN A 396 34.36 16.81 8.91
N LYS A 397 34.88 15.74 9.50
CA LYS A 397 34.46 15.29 10.82
C LYS A 397 34.78 16.39 11.84
N THR A 398 33.85 16.68 12.76
CA THR A 398 34.04 17.67 13.83
C THR A 398 33.67 17.15 15.20
N ALA A 399 32.96 16.02 15.26
CA ALA A 399 32.54 15.39 16.49
C ALA A 399 32.71 13.86 16.40
N CYS A 400 32.83 13.21 17.56
CA CYS A 400 32.80 11.76 17.63
C CYS A 400 31.36 11.26 17.45
N LEU A 401 31.19 10.28 16.57
CA LEU A 401 29.92 9.61 16.33
C LEU A 401 29.88 8.28 17.06
N LEU A 402 28.72 7.96 17.63
CA LEU A 402 28.51 6.71 18.32
C LEU A 402 28.07 5.64 17.30
N PRO A 403 28.78 4.51 17.17
CA PRO A 403 28.37 3.44 16.28
C PRO A 403 27.06 2.81 16.75
N ARG A 404 26.32 2.19 15.82
CA ARG A 404 25.10 1.44 16.15
C ARG A 404 25.51 0.17 16.91
N PHE A 405 25.12 0.08 18.17
CA PHE A 405 25.51 -1.03 19.04
C PHE A 405 24.78 -2.33 18.67
N GLU A 406 25.53 -3.35 18.27
CA GLU A 406 25.05 -4.73 18.26
C GLU A 406 25.13 -5.32 19.68
N GLY A 407 24.15 -6.12 20.10
CA GLY A 407 24.16 -6.74 21.44
C GLY A 407 23.67 -5.85 22.60
N GLY A 408 23.09 -4.67 22.32
CA GLY A 408 22.30 -3.90 23.28
C GLY A 408 23.07 -2.94 24.21
N LEU A 409 24.37 -2.71 23.97
CA LEU A 409 25.20 -1.71 24.68
C LEU A 409 24.52 -0.33 24.66
N ARG A 410 24.53 0.38 25.79
CA ARG A 410 23.91 1.70 25.96
C ARG A 410 24.96 2.71 26.43
N GLY A 411 25.00 3.88 25.81
CA GLY A 411 25.82 5.00 26.25
C GLY A 411 24.96 6.06 26.95
N ASN A 412 25.46 6.65 28.04
CA ASN A 412 24.83 7.77 28.72
C ASN A 412 25.84 8.93 28.86
N PRO A 413 25.52 10.17 28.41
CA PRO A 413 24.28 10.60 27.75
C PRO A 413 24.18 10.10 26.31
N VAL A 414 22.97 9.79 25.82
CA VAL A 414 22.73 9.47 24.40
C VAL A 414 22.59 10.78 23.61
N LYS A 415 23.53 11.05 22.71
CA LYS A 415 23.50 12.19 21.79
C LYS A 415 23.77 11.71 20.37
N ALA A 416 23.33 12.47 19.38
CA ALA A 416 23.59 12.18 17.98
C ALA A 416 25.07 12.40 17.58
N SER A 417 25.79 13.27 18.31
CA SER A 417 27.23 13.54 18.14
C SER A 417 27.83 14.10 19.43
N TYR A 418 29.12 13.86 19.66
CA TYR A 418 29.85 14.28 20.88
C TYR A 418 31.04 15.15 20.54
N GLN A 419 31.16 16.29 21.22
CA GLN A 419 32.26 17.25 21.01
C GLN A 419 33.56 16.73 21.63
N ILE A 420 34.69 17.23 21.15
CA ILE A 420 36.02 16.92 21.69
C ILE A 420 36.03 17.22 23.21
N GLY A 421 36.46 16.25 24.01
CA GLY A 421 36.50 16.33 25.46
C GLY A 421 35.25 15.79 26.18
N GLU A 422 34.15 15.55 25.46
CA GLU A 422 32.97 14.92 26.05
C GLU A 422 33.21 13.43 26.34
N LYS A 423 32.60 12.96 27.44
CA LYS A 423 32.73 11.59 27.93
C LYS A 423 31.37 10.91 27.90
N ILE A 424 31.37 9.63 27.55
CA ILE A 424 30.18 8.78 27.61
C ILE A 424 30.45 7.59 28.52
N GLN A 425 29.49 7.29 29.37
CA GLN A 425 29.51 6.11 30.21
C GLN A 425 28.74 4.99 29.53
N LEU A 426 29.41 3.86 29.32
CA LEU A 426 28.84 2.68 28.69
C LEU A 426 28.24 1.75 29.75
N SER A 427 27.08 1.19 29.44
CA SER A 427 26.40 0.19 30.25
C SER A 427 25.80 -0.90 29.37
N CYS A 428 25.82 -2.13 29.86
CA CYS A 428 25.16 -3.26 29.21
C CYS A 428 23.73 -3.43 29.76
N PRO A 429 22.80 -3.98 28.96
CA PRO A 429 21.47 -4.36 29.42
C PRO A 429 21.56 -5.57 30.37
N ASN A 430 20.53 -5.78 31.19
CA ASN A 430 20.48 -6.76 32.29
C ASN A 430 21.13 -8.12 31.95
N ASP A 431 21.95 -8.64 32.88
CA ASP A 431 22.66 -9.93 32.87
C ASP A 431 23.90 -10.06 31.95
N MET A 432 24.39 -8.94 31.41
CA MET A 432 25.62 -8.87 30.63
C MET A 432 26.67 -8.01 31.33
N GLN A 433 27.92 -8.48 31.35
CA GLN A 433 29.06 -7.75 31.88
C GLN A 433 29.74 -6.97 30.75
N LEU A 434 30.00 -5.69 30.99
CA LEU A 434 30.79 -4.87 30.09
C LEU A 434 32.25 -5.33 30.16
N VAL A 435 32.79 -5.72 29.01
CA VAL A 435 34.21 -6.08 28.87
C VAL A 435 34.90 -4.97 28.10
N GLY A 436 35.96 -4.41 28.70
CA GLY A 436 36.67 -3.23 28.19
C GLY A 436 36.44 -1.99 29.07
N SER A 437 36.71 -0.81 28.52
CA SER A 437 36.51 0.46 29.25
C SER A 437 35.02 0.81 29.40
N SER A 438 34.62 1.23 30.60
CA SER A 438 33.28 1.75 30.87
C SER A 438 33.10 3.22 30.51
N LEU A 439 34.18 3.91 30.17
CA LEU A 439 34.20 5.33 29.86
C LEU A 439 34.90 5.52 28.52
N LEU A 440 34.21 6.15 27.58
CA LEU A 440 34.80 6.58 26.30
C LEU A 440 34.94 8.11 26.29
N LEU A 441 36.11 8.58 25.87
CA LEU A 441 36.42 9.99 25.70
C LEU A 441 36.50 10.32 24.20
N CYS A 442 35.84 11.38 23.77
CA CYS A 442 36.04 11.91 22.43
C CYS A 442 37.36 12.71 22.40
N GLU A 443 38.38 12.18 21.74
CA GLU A 443 39.69 12.82 21.64
C GLU A 443 39.71 13.94 20.58
N PRO A 444 40.70 14.84 20.64
CA PRO A 444 40.94 15.82 19.57
C PRO A 444 41.19 15.20 18.19
N SER A 445 41.62 13.93 18.17
CA SER A 445 41.78 13.11 16.97
C SER A 445 40.44 12.72 16.31
N LEU A 446 39.30 13.11 16.91
CA LEU A 446 37.94 12.74 16.51
C LEU A 446 37.70 11.23 16.50
N LYS A 447 38.47 10.53 17.32
CA LYS A 447 38.34 9.11 17.61
C LYS A 447 37.95 8.94 19.07
N TRP A 448 37.29 7.83 19.36
CA TRP A 448 37.02 7.43 20.73
C TRP A 448 38.27 6.79 21.32
N SER A 449 38.57 7.13 22.57
CA SER A 449 39.68 6.58 23.33
C SER A 449 39.16 6.04 24.68
N PRO A 450 39.48 4.79 25.04
CA PRO A 450 40.17 3.78 24.21
C PRO A 450 39.33 3.34 22.98
N ASP A 451 39.93 2.64 22.03
CA ASP A 451 39.23 2.20 20.82
C ASP A 451 38.00 1.34 21.19
N PHE A 452 36.84 1.74 20.68
CA PHE A 452 35.57 1.08 21.01
C PHE A 452 35.49 -0.33 20.43
N ALA A 453 36.34 -0.69 19.45
CA ALA A 453 36.39 -2.03 18.87
C ALA A 453 36.69 -3.13 19.91
N GLU A 454 37.31 -2.78 21.04
CA GLU A 454 37.62 -3.70 22.13
C GLU A 454 36.49 -3.83 23.16
N ILE A 455 35.45 -2.99 23.07
CA ILE A 455 34.39 -2.87 24.09
C ILE A 455 33.13 -3.59 23.63
N HIS A 456 32.70 -4.59 24.39
CA HIS A 456 31.52 -5.37 24.07
C HIS A 456 30.77 -5.84 25.32
N CYS A 457 29.47 -6.06 25.18
CA CYS A 457 28.68 -6.73 26.21
C CYS A 457 28.87 -8.24 26.09
N ARG A 458 29.48 -8.83 27.12
CA ARG A 458 29.59 -10.27 27.24
C ARG A 458 28.45 -10.77 28.12
N LYS A 459 27.61 -11.68 27.63
CA LYS A 459 26.78 -12.50 28.52
C LYS A 459 27.72 -13.26 29.44
N GLN A 460 27.47 -13.28 30.75
CA GLN A 460 28.21 -14.22 31.58
C GLN A 460 27.86 -15.65 31.13
N VAL A 461 28.75 -16.20 30.33
CA VAL A 461 28.88 -17.60 29.99
C VAL A 461 30.34 -17.91 30.29
N ALA A 462 30.57 -18.79 31.25
CA ALA A 462 31.90 -19.36 31.49
C ALA A 462 32.47 -19.89 30.16
N PRO A 463 33.78 -19.77 29.91
CA PRO A 463 34.35 -19.95 28.58
C PRO A 463 34.07 -21.35 28.00
N PRO A 464 33.68 -21.49 26.72
CA PRO A 464 33.54 -22.80 26.09
C PRO A 464 34.83 -23.17 25.37
N VAL A 465 35.47 -24.26 25.80
CA VAL A 465 36.35 -25.05 24.91
C VAL A 465 35.49 -26.20 24.39
N THR A 466 35.24 -26.16 23.09
CA THR A 466 34.85 -27.23 22.14
C THR A 466 34.24 -28.52 22.72
N HIS A 467 33.00 -28.79 22.32
CA HIS A 467 32.26 -30.05 22.51
C HIS A 467 33.13 -31.31 22.42
N PRO A 468 32.98 -32.22 23.40
CA PRO A 468 31.97 -33.27 23.29
C PRO A 468 31.11 -33.37 24.56
N THR A 469 29.80 -33.61 24.37
CA THR A 469 28.84 -34.18 25.35
C THR A 469 29.22 -34.00 26.83
N VAL A 470 28.60 -33.04 27.54
CA VAL A 470 28.76 -32.95 29.00
C VAL A 470 28.28 -34.27 29.61
N ILE A 471 29.22 -35.06 30.09
CA ILE A 471 28.94 -36.29 30.82
C ILE A 471 28.46 -35.83 32.21
N GLN A 472 27.16 -35.99 32.47
CA GLN A 472 26.55 -35.62 33.73
C GLN A 472 26.86 -36.71 34.77
N CYS A 473 27.83 -36.45 35.64
CA CYS A 473 28.25 -37.36 36.70
C CYS A 473 27.37 -37.26 37.94
N GLN A 474 27.28 -38.35 38.71
CA GLN A 474 26.53 -38.36 39.96
C GLN A 474 27.19 -37.46 41.02
N PRO A 475 26.48 -36.99 42.07
CA PRO A 475 27.02 -36.07 43.08
C PRO A 475 28.31 -36.56 43.78
N TRP A 476 28.50 -37.88 43.89
CA TRP A 476 29.68 -38.55 44.46
C TRP A 476 30.77 -38.88 43.42
N GLU A 477 30.61 -38.45 42.19
CA GLU A 477 31.56 -38.60 41.08
C GLU A 477 32.06 -37.23 40.63
N ARG A 478 33.26 -37.22 40.05
CA ARG A 478 33.85 -36.07 39.38
C ARG A 478 34.18 -36.46 37.95
N VAL A 479 34.07 -35.51 37.04
CA VAL A 479 34.51 -35.73 35.66
C VAL A 479 36.03 -35.84 35.67
N PHE A 480 36.56 -36.92 35.09
CA PHE A 480 37.98 -37.06 34.83
C PHE A 480 38.17 -37.39 33.36
N GLU A 481 38.77 -36.45 32.64
CA GLU A 481 38.94 -36.46 31.18
C GLU A 481 37.62 -36.54 30.41
N THR A 482 37.09 -37.74 30.16
CA THR A 482 35.85 -37.98 29.38
C THR A 482 34.98 -39.12 29.95
N HIS A 483 35.04 -39.37 31.26
CA HIS A 483 34.13 -40.27 31.97
C HIS A 483 34.02 -39.86 33.45
N CYS A 484 33.02 -40.37 34.16
CA CYS A 484 32.84 -40.12 35.58
C CYS A 484 33.72 -41.03 36.42
N VAL A 485 34.50 -40.46 37.34
CA VAL A 485 35.28 -41.20 38.33
C VAL A 485 34.84 -40.84 39.74
N CYS A 486 34.90 -41.80 40.65
CA CYS A 486 34.46 -41.60 42.03
C CYS A 486 35.30 -40.53 42.75
N LYS A 487 34.62 -39.64 43.48
CA LYS A 487 35.28 -38.67 44.36
C LYS A 487 36.03 -39.37 45.50
N LEU A 488 37.05 -38.69 46.02
CA LEU A 488 37.64 -39.03 47.32
C LEU A 488 36.66 -38.61 48.44
N PRO A 489 36.59 -39.31 49.59
CA PRO A 489 35.68 -38.95 50.68
C PRO A 489 35.83 -37.49 51.18
N ASN A 490 37.01 -36.92 50.97
CA ASN A 490 37.38 -35.56 51.37
C ASN A 490 36.81 -34.49 50.41
N GLU A 491 36.49 -34.88 49.17
CA GLU A 491 35.97 -34.01 48.11
C GLU A 491 34.43 -33.90 48.13
N CYS A 492 33.77 -34.60 49.05
CA CYS A 492 32.35 -34.50 49.26
C CYS A 492 32.00 -33.25 50.08
N SER A 493 31.09 -32.44 49.56
CA SER A 493 30.45 -31.32 50.28
C SER A 493 29.65 -31.81 51.49
N SER A 494 29.19 -30.87 52.32
CA SER A 494 28.32 -31.15 53.46
C SER A 494 27.03 -31.85 53.01
N SER A 495 26.71 -32.94 53.70
CA SER A 495 25.74 -33.98 53.30
C SER A 495 25.27 -34.68 54.58
N LEU A 496 24.02 -35.16 54.60
CA LEU A 496 23.37 -35.81 55.73
C LEU A 496 24.21 -36.95 56.29
N ASP A 497 24.41 -36.92 57.59
CA ASP A 497 25.17 -37.94 58.30
C ASP A 497 24.36 -39.21 58.51
N VAL A 498 24.99 -40.35 58.26
CA VAL A 498 24.45 -41.69 58.50
C VAL A 498 25.48 -42.54 59.24
N CYS A 499 25.00 -43.42 60.12
CA CYS A 499 25.85 -44.42 60.75
C CYS A 499 26.02 -45.61 59.80
N ALA A 500 27.28 -45.99 59.54
CA ALA A 500 27.56 -47.12 58.67
C ALA A 500 28.68 -48.00 59.24
N THR A 501 28.53 -49.31 59.06
CA THR A 501 29.49 -50.33 59.50
C THR A 501 30.26 -50.87 58.32
N ASP A 502 31.59 -50.89 58.45
CA ASP A 502 32.45 -51.61 57.51
C ASP A 502 32.34 -53.12 57.77
N PRO A 503 31.82 -53.93 56.82
CA PRO A 503 31.64 -55.36 57.02
C PRO A 503 32.97 -56.11 57.23
N LYS A 504 34.10 -55.58 56.76
CA LYS A 504 35.42 -56.21 56.91
C LYS A 504 36.02 -55.99 58.28
N THR A 505 35.84 -54.80 58.85
CA THR A 505 36.44 -54.42 60.14
C THR A 505 35.44 -54.45 61.30
N GLN A 506 34.15 -54.66 61.01
CA GLN A 506 33.03 -54.61 61.96
C GLN A 506 32.97 -53.31 62.77
N ARG A 507 33.57 -52.24 62.24
CA ARG A 507 33.64 -50.94 62.89
C ARG A 507 32.57 -50.02 62.33
N SER A 508 31.74 -49.50 63.21
CA SER A 508 30.73 -48.50 62.90
C SER A 508 31.29 -47.10 63.06
N MET A 509 31.05 -46.23 62.08
CA MET A 509 31.46 -44.84 62.10
C MET A 509 30.47 -43.94 61.36
N TRP A 510 30.48 -42.66 61.70
CA TRP A 510 29.66 -41.68 61.00
C TRP A 510 30.27 -41.35 59.64
N LEU A 511 29.46 -41.43 58.60
CA LEU A 511 29.78 -41.03 57.23
C LEU A 511 28.64 -40.16 56.69
N THR A 512 28.93 -39.25 55.78
CA THR A 512 27.89 -38.54 55.05
C THR A 512 27.38 -39.39 53.89
N ILE A 513 26.16 -39.15 53.41
CA ILE A 513 25.58 -39.87 52.26
C ILE A 513 26.49 -39.76 51.03
N CYS A 514 27.05 -38.58 50.73
CA CYS A 514 28.02 -38.42 49.65
C CYS A 514 29.27 -39.28 49.87
N LYS A 515 29.82 -39.33 51.09
CA LYS A 515 31.00 -40.16 51.41
C LYS A 515 30.69 -41.65 51.25
N LEU A 516 29.49 -42.08 51.65
CA LEU A 516 29.06 -43.47 51.52
C LEU A 516 28.97 -43.88 50.04
N HIS A 517 28.34 -43.05 49.19
CA HIS A 517 28.29 -43.29 47.74
C HIS A 517 29.67 -43.23 47.08
N ALA A 518 30.55 -42.30 47.49
CA ALA A 518 31.91 -42.21 46.97
C ALA A 518 32.74 -43.45 47.33
N LEU A 519 32.53 -44.02 48.53
CA LEU A 519 33.15 -45.27 48.95
C LEU A 519 32.58 -46.48 48.20
N GLU A 520 31.26 -46.54 47.98
CA GLU A 520 30.60 -47.61 47.21
C GLU A 520 31.09 -47.62 45.76
N CYS A 521 31.16 -46.44 45.13
CA CYS A 521 31.68 -46.24 43.77
C CYS A 521 33.13 -46.77 43.64
N ARG A 522 33.95 -46.63 44.70
CA ARG A 522 35.32 -47.17 44.75
C ARG A 522 35.41 -48.64 45.14
N GLY A 523 34.28 -49.35 45.19
CA GLY A 523 34.19 -50.78 45.51
C GLY A 523 34.28 -51.10 47.00
N ARG A 524 34.10 -50.12 47.89
CA ARG A 524 34.02 -50.35 49.34
C ARG A 524 32.56 -50.30 49.79
N GLN A 525 32.00 -51.46 50.13
CA GLN A 525 30.64 -51.56 50.63
C GLN A 525 30.60 -51.33 52.14
N TYR A 526 29.65 -50.50 52.56
CA TYR A 526 29.32 -50.26 53.96
C TYR A 526 27.83 -50.54 54.15
N LEU A 527 27.48 -51.09 55.31
CA LEU A 527 26.09 -51.38 55.65
C LEU A 527 25.58 -50.26 56.56
N LEU A 528 24.39 -49.73 56.26
CA LEU A 528 23.73 -48.76 57.14
C LEU A 528 23.42 -49.45 58.48
N ALA A 529 23.82 -48.80 59.56
CA ALA A 529 23.67 -49.31 60.93
C ALA A 529 22.77 -48.40 61.76
N SER A 530 22.26 -48.92 62.88
CA SER A 530 21.56 -48.09 63.86
C SER A 530 22.50 -46.99 64.37
N GLU A 531 21.98 -45.78 64.56
CA GLU A 531 22.76 -44.63 65.04
C GLU A 531 23.41 -44.89 66.41
N GLU A 532 22.79 -45.76 67.22
CA GLU A 532 23.32 -46.24 68.52
C GLU A 532 24.66 -46.98 68.41
N ASN A 533 24.96 -47.56 67.24
CA ASN A 533 26.20 -48.29 66.99
C ASN A 533 27.38 -47.35 66.69
N CYS A 534 27.12 -46.08 66.39
CA CYS A 534 28.14 -45.06 66.18
C CYS A 534 28.35 -44.22 67.45
N ARG A 535 29.60 -43.85 67.76
CA ARG A 535 29.89 -43.01 68.95
C ARG A 535 29.17 -41.66 68.85
N ALA A 536 28.50 -41.23 69.91
CA ALA A 536 27.80 -39.95 69.98
C ALA A 536 28.73 -38.78 69.57
N ARG A 537 28.24 -37.90 68.67
CA ARG A 537 28.96 -36.70 68.25
C ARG A 537 28.74 -35.59 69.27
N THR A 538 29.80 -34.86 69.60
CA THR A 538 29.72 -33.58 70.30
C THR A 538 29.34 -32.51 69.26
N LEU A 539 28.15 -31.92 69.41
CA LEU A 539 27.71 -30.80 68.57
C LEU A 539 28.52 -29.56 68.97
N SER A 540 29.45 -29.13 68.13
CA SER A 540 30.10 -27.82 68.25
C SER A 540 29.15 -26.73 67.75
N GLU A 541 29.07 -25.60 68.46
CA GLU A 541 28.33 -24.41 68.02
C GLU A 541 28.81 -23.99 66.62
N ARG A 542 27.89 -23.98 65.65
CA ARG A 542 28.18 -23.68 64.24
C ARG A 542 27.82 -22.22 63.95
N SER A 543 28.73 -21.50 63.32
CA SER A 543 28.45 -20.16 62.75
C SER A 543 27.74 -20.30 61.40
N CYS A 544 27.15 -19.21 60.92
CA CYS A 544 26.41 -19.20 59.65
C CYS A 544 27.19 -19.65 58.40
N GLU A 545 28.53 -19.65 58.44
CA GLU A 545 29.37 -20.15 57.34
C GLU A 545 29.34 -21.69 57.20
N SER A 546 28.75 -22.40 58.17
CA SER A 546 28.71 -23.87 58.23
C SER A 546 27.29 -24.45 58.33
N CYS A 547 26.26 -23.68 57.95
CA CYS A 547 24.88 -24.18 57.93
C CYS A 547 24.71 -25.27 56.88
N GLU A 548 23.97 -26.32 57.24
CA GLU A 548 23.70 -27.46 56.36
C GLU A 548 22.62 -27.12 55.31
N LEU A 549 22.46 -27.99 54.32
CA LEU A 549 21.53 -27.78 53.19
C LEU A 549 20.07 -27.54 53.62
N TRP A 550 19.68 -28.06 54.78
CA TRP A 550 18.34 -27.96 55.37
C TRP A 550 18.21 -26.83 56.41
N GLU A 551 19.22 -25.98 56.54
CA GLU A 551 19.27 -24.85 57.48
C GLU A 551 19.35 -23.51 56.74
N ASN A 552 18.86 -22.46 57.40
CA ASN A 552 19.04 -21.06 57.03
C ASN A 552 19.87 -20.38 58.11
N CYS A 553 20.73 -19.45 57.71
CA CYS A 553 21.39 -18.57 58.68
C CYS A 553 20.38 -17.54 59.19
N ASP A 554 20.20 -17.46 60.50
CA ASP A 554 19.60 -16.29 61.13
C ASP A 554 20.70 -15.22 61.34
N GLU A 555 20.72 -14.23 60.44
CA GLU A 555 21.71 -13.16 60.44
C GLU A 555 21.72 -12.35 61.74
N SER A 556 20.62 -12.37 62.51
CA SER A 556 20.51 -11.61 63.77
C SER A 556 21.22 -12.30 64.95
N THR A 557 21.26 -13.64 64.95
CA THR A 557 21.87 -14.44 66.02
C THR A 557 23.16 -15.13 65.58
N ASN A 558 23.49 -15.08 64.28
CA ASN A 558 24.59 -15.80 63.64
C ASN A 558 24.55 -17.32 63.91
N THR A 559 23.32 -17.86 64.02
CA THR A 559 23.06 -19.29 64.25
C THR A 559 22.26 -19.89 63.10
N CYS A 560 22.42 -21.20 62.87
CA CYS A 560 21.69 -21.92 61.84
C CYS A 560 20.33 -22.37 62.39
N ILE A 561 19.24 -22.00 61.71
CA ILE A 561 17.86 -22.39 62.01
C ILE A 561 17.33 -23.34 60.93
N CYS A 562 16.45 -24.28 61.28
CA CYS A 562 15.88 -25.23 60.33
C CYS A 562 15.02 -24.53 59.27
N ARG A 563 15.10 -24.99 58.01
CA ARG A 563 14.23 -24.52 56.91
C ARG A 563 12.79 -24.99 57.08
N GLU A 564 11.87 -24.25 56.47
CA GLU A 564 10.46 -24.65 56.39
C GLU A 564 10.23 -25.74 55.33
N THR A 565 9.21 -26.58 55.56
CA THR A 565 8.82 -27.66 54.65
C THR A 565 8.40 -27.11 53.28
N GLY A 566 9.12 -27.49 52.21
CA GLY A 566 8.89 -27.05 50.83
C GLY A 566 9.89 -26.05 50.26
N GLN A 567 10.89 -25.60 51.04
CA GLN A 567 11.94 -24.67 50.59
C GLN A 567 13.20 -25.36 50.02
N CYS A 568 13.19 -26.68 49.84
CA CYS A 568 14.29 -27.41 49.20
C CYS A 568 14.15 -27.35 47.67
N SER A 569 14.93 -26.51 46.98
CA SER A 569 14.97 -26.46 45.51
C SER A 569 15.86 -27.58 44.95
N GLU A 570 15.34 -28.77 44.61
CA GLU A 570 16.00 -29.92 43.92
C GLU A 570 17.50 -30.22 44.22
N THR A 571 18.07 -29.72 45.32
CA THR A 571 19.48 -29.82 45.65
C THR A 571 19.68 -30.90 46.71
N GLY A 572 20.03 -32.10 46.26
CA GLY A 572 20.37 -33.22 47.14
C GLY A 572 20.16 -34.58 46.50
N THR A 573 20.78 -35.62 47.06
CA THR A 573 20.57 -37.00 46.57
C THR A 573 19.21 -37.52 47.06
N SER A 574 18.42 -38.16 46.19
CA SER A 574 17.18 -38.82 46.59
C SER A 574 17.48 -40.11 47.36
N ILE A 575 16.97 -40.19 48.59
CA ILE A 575 17.19 -41.29 49.52
C ILE A 575 15.88 -41.90 50.02
N CYS A 576 15.94 -43.14 50.48
CA CYS A 576 14.80 -43.83 51.08
C CYS A 576 14.88 -43.74 52.59
N VAL A 577 13.86 -43.16 53.21
CA VAL A 577 13.80 -42.96 54.66
C VAL A 577 12.52 -43.52 55.25
N SER A 578 12.62 -43.98 56.50
CA SER A 578 11.50 -44.28 57.37
C SER A 578 11.34 -43.11 58.33
N VAL A 579 10.17 -42.49 58.34
CA VAL A 579 9.81 -41.47 59.32
C VAL A 579 8.80 -42.08 60.28
N ASP A 580 9.01 -41.92 61.59
CA ASP A 580 8.10 -42.45 62.60
C ASP A 580 6.68 -41.91 62.38
N GLY A 581 5.71 -42.83 62.21
CA GLY A 581 4.31 -42.50 61.91
C GLY A 581 3.88 -42.76 60.45
N SER A 582 4.80 -43.06 59.53
CA SER A 582 4.46 -43.52 58.18
C SER A 582 4.60 -45.05 58.05
N PRO A 583 3.60 -45.78 57.52
CA PRO A 583 3.65 -47.24 57.41
C PRO A 583 4.59 -47.73 56.30
N GLU A 584 4.94 -46.90 55.32
CA GLU A 584 5.80 -47.26 54.19
C GLU A 584 7.01 -46.32 54.07
N PRO A 585 8.18 -46.84 53.66
CA PRO A 585 9.35 -46.02 53.35
C PRO A 585 9.07 -45.01 52.25
N GLN A 586 9.50 -43.76 52.44
CA GLN A 586 9.30 -42.68 51.48
C GLN A 586 10.61 -42.28 50.81
N THR A 587 10.53 -41.95 49.52
CA THR A 587 11.65 -41.35 48.80
C THR A 587 11.58 -39.84 48.96
N MET A 588 12.62 -39.25 49.52
CA MET A 588 12.76 -37.79 49.65
C MET A 588 14.21 -37.38 49.42
N THR A 589 14.44 -36.10 49.16
CA THR A 589 15.78 -35.54 49.01
C THR A 589 16.50 -35.46 50.35
N GLU A 590 17.82 -35.42 50.29
CA GLU A 590 18.69 -35.20 51.45
C GLU A 590 18.35 -33.92 52.24
N CYS A 591 17.95 -32.85 51.54
CA CYS A 591 17.50 -31.60 52.15
C CYS A 591 16.19 -31.81 52.93
N GLU A 592 15.21 -32.50 52.35
CA GLU A 592 13.92 -32.76 53.01
C GLU A 592 14.10 -33.65 54.25
N ALA A 593 14.89 -34.73 54.15
CA ALA A 593 15.20 -35.59 55.27
C ALA A 593 15.96 -34.85 56.39
N GLY A 594 16.83 -33.91 56.00
CA GLY A 594 17.53 -33.02 56.92
C GLY A 594 16.59 -32.07 57.67
N ILE A 595 15.58 -31.50 57.00
CA ILE A 595 14.57 -30.63 57.64
C ILE A 595 13.82 -31.39 58.72
N PHE A 596 13.36 -32.61 58.43
CA PHE A 596 12.66 -33.45 59.40
C PHE A 596 13.55 -33.75 60.62
N ARG A 597 14.82 -34.12 60.43
CA ARG A 597 15.75 -34.33 61.55
C ARG A 597 16.03 -33.06 62.36
N CYS A 598 16.16 -31.92 61.67
CA CYS A 598 16.41 -30.62 62.29
C CYS A 598 15.22 -30.20 63.18
N ASN A 599 14.00 -30.47 62.73
CA ASN A 599 12.76 -30.22 63.46
C ASN A 599 12.50 -31.21 64.61
N GLY A 600 13.38 -32.21 64.81
CA GLY A 600 13.30 -33.17 65.91
C GLY A 600 12.56 -34.47 65.58
N ASP A 601 12.21 -34.70 64.31
CA ASP A 601 11.58 -35.95 63.89
C ASP A 601 12.63 -37.07 63.78
N ASN A 602 12.24 -38.29 64.20
CA ASN A 602 13.10 -39.46 64.11
C ASN A 602 13.07 -40.03 62.68
N VAL A 603 14.03 -39.61 61.87
CA VAL A 603 14.18 -40.05 60.47
C VAL A 603 15.31 -41.06 60.37
N ARG A 604 14.96 -42.30 60.00
CA ARG A 604 15.93 -43.37 59.74
C ARG A 604 16.15 -43.55 58.25
N VAL A 605 17.39 -43.36 57.79
CA VAL A 605 17.76 -43.66 56.40
C VAL A 605 17.82 -45.18 56.23
N ILE A 606 16.94 -45.73 55.39
CA ILE A 606 16.88 -47.17 55.07
C ILE A 606 17.81 -47.50 53.91
N SER A 607 17.87 -46.60 52.92
CA SER A 607 18.73 -46.73 51.75
C SER A 607 19.20 -45.37 51.28
N ILE A 608 20.45 -45.30 50.82
CA ILE A 608 21.02 -44.12 50.16
C ILE A 608 20.52 -43.93 48.72
N ARG A 609 19.60 -44.79 48.25
CA ARG A 609 18.92 -44.73 46.95
C ARG A 609 17.39 -44.64 47.15
N PRO A 610 16.61 -44.20 46.14
CA PRO A 610 15.14 -44.19 46.18
C PRO A 610 14.52 -45.55 46.51
N CYS A 611 13.37 -45.55 47.18
CA CYS A 611 12.72 -46.77 47.69
C CYS A 611 12.28 -47.77 46.59
N PHE A 612 12.13 -47.33 45.33
CA PHE A 612 11.59 -48.14 44.22
C PHE A 612 12.62 -48.63 43.17
N MET A 613 13.93 -48.46 43.39
CA MET A 613 14.97 -49.01 42.51
C MET A 613 15.58 -50.30 43.08
N GLN A 614 14.77 -51.35 43.21
CA GLN A 614 15.23 -52.73 43.36
C GLN A 614 14.51 -53.64 42.35
N GLN A 615 15.10 -53.78 41.16
CA GLN A 615 14.98 -54.88 40.17
C GLN A 615 15.77 -54.43 38.94
N ILE A 616 16.88 -55.05 38.50
CA ILE A 616 16.98 -56.36 37.83
C ILE A 616 18.41 -56.94 38.03
N PRO A 617 18.55 -58.28 38.18
CA PRO A 617 19.81 -58.98 38.40
C PRO A 617 20.71 -59.09 37.15
N GLN A 618 22.00 -59.33 37.43
CA GLN A 618 22.97 -59.88 36.47
C GLN A 618 22.41 -61.12 35.76
N ILE A 619 22.46 -61.13 34.43
CA ILE A 619 22.43 -62.36 33.63
C ILE A 619 23.62 -62.32 32.68
N SER A 620 24.48 -63.32 32.86
CA SER A 620 25.56 -63.76 31.99
C SER A 620 25.07 -64.21 30.62
N GLN A 621 25.80 -63.85 29.57
CA GLN A 621 26.34 -64.78 28.57
C GLN A 621 27.50 -64.15 27.81
#